data_AF-L8H8V4-F1
#
_entry.id   AF-L8H8V4-F1
#
_cell.length_a   1.000
_cell.length_b   1.000
_cell.length_c   1.000
_cell.angle_alpha   90.00
_cell.angle_beta   90.00
_cell.angle_gamma   90.00
#
_symmetry.space_group_name_H-M   'P 1'
#
loop_
_entity.id
_entity.type
_entity.pdbx_description
1 polymer ?
#
loop_
_entity_poly.entity_id
_entity_poly.type
_entity_poly.pdbx_seq_one_letter_code
_entity_poly.pdbx_strand_id
1 'polypeptide(L)'
;MVHIKKVVIQGFKSYKELLDLEPFSKGSNVIVGRNGSGKSNFFFAIRFVLSDLFSNLRADERQALLHIDRDEVVLRRQIGLKKDEYSLDKKHVSKQDVVNLLESAGFSRSNPYYIVQQGKVNALTMMKDSERLELLKEVAGTRVYDERRDESLKIMKEAGAFFFLFFFGQAAGRREKIEEMLRYIETRLKELEDEKEELKAYQELDRERRALEYTLYTKELQSTNETLRRLGTDRQEESSRAKEEYQNALLVHKALKAKERELKDAEIEMRRLNKEKSEIAPVVPDLVPTPRPFVKLSL
;
A
#
# COMPACT_ATOMS: atom_id res chain seq x y z
N MET A 1 -36.43 -21.38 59.38
CA MET A 1 -35.13 -20.77 59.77
C MET A 1 -34.05 -21.83 59.65
N VAL A 2 -32.98 -21.56 58.92
CA VAL A 2 -31.87 -22.51 58.70
C VAL A 2 -31.11 -22.68 60.01
N HIS A 3 -30.75 -23.91 60.37
CA HIS A 3 -29.91 -24.21 61.53
C HIS A 3 -29.04 -25.43 61.22
N ILE A 4 -27.92 -25.55 61.93
CA ILE A 4 -27.04 -26.69 61.83
C ILE A 4 -27.66 -27.84 62.62
N LYS A 5 -28.01 -28.94 61.96
CA LYS A 5 -28.56 -30.14 62.64
C LYS A 5 -27.49 -30.99 63.30
N LYS A 6 -26.33 -31.13 62.68
CA LYS A 6 -25.27 -32.04 63.14
C LYS A 6 -23.91 -31.58 62.64
N VAL A 7 -22.87 -31.79 63.43
CA VAL A 7 -21.48 -31.51 63.06
C VAL A 7 -20.65 -32.76 63.31
N VAL A 8 -19.89 -33.15 62.28
CA VAL A 8 -18.97 -34.29 62.32
C VAL A 8 -17.58 -33.77 62.01
N ILE A 9 -16.61 -34.07 62.88
CA ILE A 9 -15.23 -33.56 62.76
C ILE A 9 -14.28 -34.74 62.86
N GLN A 10 -13.29 -34.79 61.96
CA GLN A 10 -12.24 -35.80 61.98
C GLN A 10 -10.93 -35.19 61.52
N GLY A 11 -9.81 -35.55 62.16
CA GLY A 11 -8.48 -35.11 61.78
C GLY A 11 -8.25 -33.59 61.85
N PHE A 12 -8.97 -32.86 62.70
CA PHE A 12 -8.88 -31.40 62.79
C PHE A 12 -8.36 -30.94 64.16
N LYS A 13 -7.13 -30.41 64.19
CA LYS A 13 -6.46 -29.91 65.40
C LYS A 13 -6.53 -30.92 66.56
N SER A 14 -7.29 -30.62 67.62
CA SER A 14 -7.47 -31.48 68.80
C SER A 14 -8.36 -32.70 68.54
N TYR A 15 -9.11 -32.73 67.44
CA TYR A 15 -10.01 -33.82 67.07
C TYR A 15 -9.32 -34.78 66.09
N LYS A 16 -8.47 -35.68 66.62
CA LYS A 16 -7.77 -36.70 65.80
C LYS A 16 -8.73 -37.77 65.29
N GLU A 17 -9.56 -38.28 66.19
CA GLU A 17 -10.57 -39.29 65.90
C GLU A 17 -11.88 -38.65 65.40
N LEU A 18 -12.78 -39.50 64.90
CA LEU A 18 -14.10 -39.07 64.47
C LEU A 18 -14.92 -38.62 65.69
N LEU A 19 -15.18 -37.33 65.77
CA LEU A 19 -16.17 -36.76 66.68
C LEU A 19 -17.52 -36.70 65.97
N ASP A 20 -18.42 -37.57 66.38
CA ASP A 20 -19.81 -37.58 65.93
C ASP A 20 -20.72 -37.02 67.03
N LEU A 21 -21.12 -35.76 66.89
CA LEU A 21 -21.97 -35.11 67.89
C LEU A 21 -23.43 -35.50 67.72
N GLU A 22 -24.16 -35.52 68.84
CA GLU A 22 -25.61 -35.62 68.82
C GLU A 22 -26.24 -34.45 68.05
N PRO A 23 -27.43 -34.65 67.46
CA PRO A 23 -28.13 -33.58 66.75
C PRO A 23 -28.39 -32.36 67.64
N PHE A 24 -28.09 -31.18 67.12
CA PHE A 24 -28.37 -29.92 67.79
C PHE A 24 -29.88 -29.64 67.87
N SER A 25 -30.27 -29.02 68.97
CA SER A 25 -31.60 -28.44 69.11
C SER A 25 -31.76 -27.24 68.19
N LYS A 26 -32.99 -26.99 67.73
CA LYS A 26 -33.36 -25.74 67.04
C LYS A 26 -33.28 -24.51 67.97
N GLY A 27 -33.29 -24.72 69.28
CA GLY A 27 -33.16 -23.68 70.30
C GLY A 27 -31.71 -23.37 70.65
N SER A 28 -31.46 -23.04 71.91
CA SER A 28 -30.11 -22.76 72.41
C SER A 28 -29.33 -24.04 72.66
N ASN A 29 -28.10 -24.10 72.14
CA ASN A 29 -27.16 -25.19 72.37
C ASN A 29 -25.99 -24.67 73.21
N VAL A 30 -25.60 -25.39 74.25
CA VAL A 30 -24.53 -24.98 75.16
C VAL A 30 -23.37 -25.97 75.06
N ILE A 31 -22.17 -25.48 74.79
CA ILE A 31 -20.96 -26.28 74.70
C ILE A 31 -20.10 -26.03 75.94
N VAL A 32 -19.95 -27.05 76.78
CA VAL A 32 -19.17 -26.99 78.02
C VAL A 32 -17.94 -27.89 77.95
N GLY A 33 -16.93 -27.59 78.75
CA GLY A 33 -15.70 -28.39 78.83
C GLY A 33 -14.59 -27.68 79.59
N ARG A 34 -13.56 -28.42 80.01
CA ARG A 34 -12.40 -27.85 80.73
C ARG A 34 -11.60 -26.89 79.84
N ASN A 35 -10.80 -26.01 80.43
CA ASN A 35 -9.88 -25.18 79.65
C ASN A 35 -8.90 -26.09 78.88
N GLY A 36 -8.67 -25.77 77.61
CA GLY A 36 -7.86 -26.61 76.72
C GLY A 36 -8.57 -27.84 76.11
N SER A 37 -9.84 -28.09 76.42
CA SER A 37 -10.58 -29.28 75.93
C SER A 37 -10.97 -29.24 74.44
N GLY A 38 -10.45 -28.28 73.66
CA GLY A 38 -10.75 -28.16 72.23
C GLY A 38 -11.99 -27.33 71.86
N LYS A 39 -12.71 -26.72 72.82
CA LYS A 39 -13.90 -25.87 72.54
C LYS A 39 -13.65 -24.81 71.45
N SER A 40 -12.54 -24.09 71.52
CA SER A 40 -12.19 -23.10 70.48
C SER A 40 -11.90 -23.77 69.13
N ASN A 41 -11.31 -24.96 69.13
CA ASN A 41 -11.06 -25.76 67.93
C ASN A 41 -12.35 -26.27 67.28
N PHE A 42 -13.41 -26.50 68.07
CA PHE A 42 -14.73 -26.81 67.54
C PHE A 42 -15.29 -25.66 66.69
N PHE A 43 -15.28 -24.44 67.23
CA PHE A 43 -15.72 -23.26 66.48
C PHE A 43 -14.80 -22.95 65.28
N PHE A 44 -13.49 -23.25 65.40
CA PHE A 44 -12.58 -23.16 64.26
C PHE A 44 -12.93 -24.18 63.15
N ALA A 45 -13.39 -25.38 63.48
CA ALA A 45 -13.80 -26.38 62.49
C ALA A 45 -15.06 -25.94 61.74
N ILE A 46 -16.06 -25.41 62.46
CA ILE A 46 -17.26 -24.83 61.85
C ILE A 46 -16.88 -23.65 60.95
N ARG A 47 -16.08 -22.71 61.47
CA ARG A 47 -15.59 -21.58 60.68
C ARG A 47 -14.79 -22.04 59.47
N PHE A 48 -13.98 -23.08 59.57
CA PHE A 48 -13.17 -23.61 58.47
C PHE A 48 -14.03 -24.12 57.30
N VAL A 49 -15.22 -24.65 57.57
CA VAL A 49 -16.16 -25.05 56.52
C VAL A 49 -16.94 -23.85 55.98
N LEU A 50 -17.32 -22.90 56.85
CA LEU A 50 -18.13 -21.74 56.50
C LEU A 50 -17.35 -20.54 55.94
N SER A 51 -16.02 -20.49 56.13
CA SER A 51 -15.15 -19.34 55.85
C SER A 51 -13.79 -19.83 55.32
N ASP A 52 -13.37 -19.47 54.11
CA ASP A 52 -12.58 -18.24 53.84
C ASP A 52 -11.85 -18.23 52.47
N LEU A 53 -11.60 -16.99 52.01
CA LEU A 53 -10.61 -16.46 51.04
C LEU A 53 -10.77 -16.72 49.51
N PHE A 54 -11.25 -15.67 48.81
CA PHE A 54 -11.27 -15.39 47.35
C PHE A 54 -12.20 -16.23 46.45
N SER A 55 -13.20 -15.62 45.81
CA SER A 55 -13.15 -15.02 44.45
C SER A 55 -14.54 -14.51 43.98
N ASN A 56 -14.54 -13.69 42.93
CA ASN A 56 -15.65 -12.94 42.33
C ASN A 56 -16.43 -13.77 41.31
N LEU A 57 -17.76 -13.58 41.22
CA LEU A 57 -18.59 -13.82 40.01
C LEU A 57 -20.03 -13.30 40.22
N ARG A 58 -20.74 -13.00 39.13
CA ARG A 58 -22.03 -12.26 39.06
C ARG A 58 -23.24 -13.07 39.57
N ALA A 59 -24.31 -12.38 39.96
CA ALA A 59 -25.47 -12.97 40.63
C ALA A 59 -26.43 -13.73 39.71
N ASP A 60 -26.35 -13.49 38.40
CA ASP A 60 -27.46 -13.83 37.50
C ASP A 60 -27.38 -15.27 36.96
N GLU A 61 -26.25 -15.96 37.16
CA GLU A 61 -26.10 -17.40 36.92
C GLU A 61 -26.28 -18.25 38.20
N ARG A 62 -26.53 -17.63 39.36
CA ARG A 62 -26.50 -18.30 40.68
C ARG A 62 -27.77 -19.09 41.03
N GLN A 63 -28.87 -18.91 40.29
CA GLN A 63 -30.16 -19.55 40.60
C GLN A 63 -30.47 -20.80 39.77
N ALA A 64 -29.70 -21.10 38.72
CA ALA A 64 -30.02 -22.21 37.81
C ALA A 64 -29.40 -23.57 38.20
N LEU A 65 -28.47 -23.61 39.16
CA LEU A 65 -27.69 -24.82 39.49
C LEU A 65 -27.98 -25.45 40.86
N LEU A 66 -28.81 -24.81 41.69
CA LEU A 66 -29.16 -25.33 43.02
C LEU A 66 -30.68 -25.61 43.09
N HIS A 67 -31.12 -26.68 42.43
CA HIS A 67 -32.36 -27.36 42.82
C HIS A 67 -32.08 -28.15 44.09
N ILE A 68 -32.06 -27.46 45.24
CA ILE A 68 -32.12 -28.13 46.53
C ILE A 68 -33.61 -28.38 46.82
N ASP A 69 -34.17 -29.40 46.18
CA ASP A 69 -35.54 -29.88 46.42
C ASP A 69 -35.65 -30.65 47.75
N ARG A 70 -34.80 -30.34 48.74
CA ARG A 70 -34.65 -31.09 49.98
C ARG A 70 -34.55 -30.19 51.19
N ASP A 71 -35.17 -30.63 52.29
CA ASP A 71 -35.19 -29.90 53.57
C ASP A 71 -33.84 -29.92 54.31
N GLU A 72 -32.87 -30.71 53.83
CA GLU A 72 -31.56 -30.90 54.46
C GLU A 72 -30.44 -30.94 53.42
N VAL A 73 -29.30 -30.36 53.79
CA VAL A 73 -28.10 -30.26 52.95
C VAL A 73 -26.88 -30.65 53.78
N VAL A 74 -26.03 -31.51 53.23
CA VAL A 74 -24.77 -31.93 53.85
C VAL A 74 -23.59 -31.29 53.13
N LEU A 75 -22.95 -30.32 53.78
CA LEU A 75 -21.71 -29.71 53.30
C LEU A 75 -20.50 -30.35 53.99
N ARG A 76 -19.52 -30.80 53.19
CA ARG A 76 -18.25 -31.36 53.67
C ARG A 76 -17.09 -30.71 52.93
N ARG A 77 -16.09 -30.23 53.69
CA ARG A 77 -14.78 -29.82 53.19
C ARG A 77 -13.73 -30.82 53.65
N GLN A 78 -12.93 -31.34 52.72
CA GLN A 78 -11.84 -32.27 53.00
C GLN A 78 -10.52 -31.66 52.55
N ILE A 79 -9.59 -31.50 53.48
CA ILE A 79 -8.25 -30.99 53.18
C ILE A 79 -7.22 -32.10 53.36
N GLY A 80 -6.47 -32.38 52.29
CA GLY A 80 -5.31 -33.24 52.30
C GLY A 80 -4.04 -32.42 52.04
N LEU A 81 -2.88 -33.07 52.00
CA LEU A 81 -1.59 -32.40 51.81
C LEU A 81 -1.45 -31.65 50.47
N LYS A 82 -2.21 -32.06 49.45
CA LYS A 82 -2.13 -31.50 48.08
C LYS A 82 -3.47 -31.06 47.50
N LYS A 83 -4.57 -31.26 48.23
CA LYS A 83 -5.93 -31.09 47.71
C LYS A 83 -6.85 -30.51 48.77
N ASP A 84 -7.66 -29.54 48.38
CA ASP A 84 -8.75 -28.96 49.16
C ASP A 84 -10.03 -29.13 48.35
N GLU A 85 -10.92 -30.00 48.82
CA GLU A 85 -12.10 -30.42 48.08
C GLU A 85 -13.38 -30.13 48.87
N TYR A 86 -14.37 -29.55 48.20
CA TYR A 86 -15.71 -29.38 48.73
C TYR A 86 -16.66 -30.42 48.14
N SER A 87 -17.57 -30.88 48.96
CA SER A 87 -18.65 -31.76 48.55
C SER A 87 -19.98 -31.35 49.17
N LEU A 88 -21.02 -31.36 48.33
CA LEU A 88 -22.40 -31.12 48.69
C LEU A 88 -23.17 -32.42 48.46
N ASP A 89 -23.78 -32.98 49.51
CA ASP A 89 -24.52 -34.24 49.44
C ASP A 89 -23.73 -35.38 48.75
N LYS A 90 -22.44 -35.50 49.11
CA LYS A 90 -21.47 -36.46 48.57
C LYS A 90 -21.04 -36.22 47.11
N LYS A 91 -21.49 -35.14 46.46
CA LYS A 91 -21.02 -34.74 45.13
C LYS A 91 -19.94 -33.68 45.26
N HIS A 92 -18.87 -33.79 44.48
CA HIS A 92 -17.85 -32.75 44.42
C HIS A 92 -18.42 -31.46 43.83
N VAL A 93 -18.17 -30.34 44.48
CA VAL A 93 -18.62 -29.01 44.06
C VAL A 93 -17.47 -28.03 44.07
N SER A 94 -17.57 -27.00 43.23
CA SER A 94 -16.57 -25.94 43.24
C SER A 94 -16.70 -25.09 44.52
N LYS A 95 -15.60 -24.43 44.90
CA LYS A 95 -15.62 -23.47 46.00
C LYS A 95 -16.64 -22.35 45.78
N GLN A 96 -16.81 -21.90 44.53
CA GLN A 96 -17.74 -20.83 44.18
C GLN A 96 -19.19 -21.22 44.44
N ASP A 97 -19.57 -22.46 44.13
CA ASP A 97 -20.92 -22.95 44.32
C ASP A 97 -21.30 -23.04 45.80
N VAL A 98 -20.36 -23.48 46.65
CA VAL A 98 -20.54 -23.52 48.11
C VAL A 98 -20.77 -22.11 48.66
N VAL A 99 -20.02 -21.13 48.16
CA VAL A 99 -20.16 -19.74 48.59
C VAL A 99 -21.51 -19.16 48.17
N ASN A 100 -21.95 -19.44 46.94
CA ASN A 100 -23.27 -19.01 46.45
C ASN A 100 -24.40 -19.65 47.28
N LEU A 101 -24.27 -20.93 47.63
CA LEU A 101 -25.21 -21.63 48.50
C LEU A 101 -25.30 -20.98 49.88
N LEU A 102 -24.16 -20.70 50.53
CA LEU A 102 -24.12 -20.07 51.84
C LEU A 102 -24.73 -18.66 51.81
N GLU A 103 -24.48 -17.90 50.74
CA GLU A 103 -25.05 -16.57 50.52
C GLU A 103 -26.59 -16.64 50.40
N SER A 104 -27.12 -17.62 49.66
CA SER A 104 -28.57 -17.85 49.54
C SER A 104 -29.23 -18.30 50.85
N ALA A 105 -28.49 -19.01 51.71
CA ALA A 105 -28.94 -19.48 53.02
C ALA A 105 -28.84 -18.41 54.14
N GLY A 106 -28.35 -17.21 53.82
CA GLY A 106 -28.19 -16.11 54.78
C GLY A 106 -26.87 -16.13 55.57
N PHE A 107 -25.96 -17.06 55.27
CA PHE A 107 -24.58 -17.04 55.76
C PHE A 107 -23.75 -16.13 54.85
N SER A 108 -23.98 -14.82 54.96
CA SER A 108 -23.29 -13.83 54.13
C SER A 108 -21.80 -13.75 54.46
N ARG A 109 -20.98 -13.68 53.41
CA ARG A 109 -19.55 -13.31 53.50
C ARG A 109 -19.35 -11.97 54.19
N SER A 110 -20.34 -11.09 54.07
CA SER A 110 -20.31 -9.70 54.53
C SER A 110 -20.73 -9.50 55.98
N ASN A 111 -21.04 -10.57 56.71
CA ASN A 111 -21.33 -10.49 58.13
C ASN A 111 -20.49 -11.51 58.89
N PRO A 112 -19.28 -11.15 59.38
CA PRO A 112 -18.40 -12.08 60.08
C PRO A 112 -18.85 -12.45 61.50
N TYR A 113 -19.99 -11.93 61.99
CA TYR A 113 -20.44 -12.08 63.38
C TYR A 113 -21.30 -13.32 63.64
N TYR A 114 -21.41 -14.24 62.69
CA TYR A 114 -22.01 -15.56 62.96
C TYR A 114 -21.20 -16.39 63.98
N ILE A 115 -19.89 -16.13 64.12
CA ILE A 115 -19.03 -16.71 65.18
C ILE A 115 -18.26 -15.59 65.86
N VAL A 116 -18.61 -15.28 67.11
CA VAL A 116 -17.90 -14.29 67.93
C VAL A 116 -16.84 -14.99 68.78
N GLN A 117 -15.57 -14.71 68.47
CA GLN A 117 -14.44 -15.25 69.23
C GLN A 117 -14.22 -14.48 70.53
N GLN A 118 -13.55 -15.14 71.49
CA GLN A 118 -13.08 -14.47 72.70
C GLN A 118 -12.25 -13.23 72.34
N GLY A 119 -12.52 -12.10 72.99
CA GLY A 119 -11.86 -10.82 72.72
C GLY A 119 -12.42 -10.01 71.54
N LYS A 120 -13.24 -10.61 70.66
CA LYS A 120 -13.86 -9.89 69.53
C LYS A 120 -14.82 -8.80 69.99
N VAL A 121 -15.48 -9.00 71.13
CA VAL A 121 -16.36 -7.98 71.74
C VAL A 121 -15.57 -6.74 72.15
N ASN A 122 -14.41 -6.91 72.78
CA ASN A 122 -13.52 -5.79 73.10
C ASN A 122 -12.94 -5.14 71.84
N ALA A 123 -12.67 -5.92 70.79
CA ALA A 123 -12.25 -5.36 69.52
C ALA A 123 -13.35 -4.47 68.91
N LEU A 124 -14.62 -4.90 68.94
CA LEU A 124 -15.76 -4.11 68.48
C LEU A 124 -15.90 -2.78 69.22
N THR A 125 -15.68 -2.77 70.54
CA THR A 125 -15.79 -1.53 71.34
C THR A 125 -14.64 -0.57 71.09
N MET A 126 -13.46 -1.09 70.75
CA MET A 126 -12.24 -0.30 70.49
C MET A 126 -11.98 -0.02 69.00
N MET A 127 -12.87 -0.45 68.09
CA MET A 127 -12.76 -0.20 66.65
C MET A 127 -12.79 1.30 66.34
N LYS A 128 -11.98 1.71 65.35
CA LYS A 128 -12.01 3.09 64.84
C LYS A 128 -13.32 3.35 64.10
N ASP A 129 -13.76 4.60 64.05
CA ASP A 129 -15.03 4.96 63.39
C ASP A 129 -15.07 4.58 61.90
N SER A 130 -13.92 4.60 61.21
CA SER A 130 -13.80 4.13 59.83
C SER A 130 -14.08 2.63 59.68
N GLU A 131 -13.54 1.82 60.59
CA GLU A 131 -13.75 0.36 60.62
C GLU A 131 -15.18 0.02 61.03
N ARG A 132 -15.75 0.80 61.97
CA ARG A 132 -17.16 0.67 62.37
C ARG A 132 -18.10 0.99 61.20
N LEU A 133 -17.79 2.03 60.42
CA LEU A 133 -18.57 2.38 59.23
C LEU A 133 -18.48 1.29 58.16
N GLU A 134 -17.29 0.73 57.92
CA GLU A 134 -17.11 -0.38 56.99
C GLU A 134 -17.95 -1.60 57.40
N LEU A 135 -17.91 -1.94 58.69
CA LEU A 135 -18.75 -2.99 59.26
C LEU A 135 -20.25 -2.73 59.04
N LEU A 136 -20.71 -1.51 59.28
CA LEU A 136 -22.11 -1.14 59.07
C LEU A 136 -22.50 -1.27 57.59
N LYS A 137 -21.62 -0.89 56.66
CA LYS A 137 -21.84 -1.08 55.20
C LYS A 137 -21.86 -2.55 54.80
N GLU A 138 -21.05 -3.38 55.46
CA GLU A 138 -21.00 -4.83 55.27
C GLU A 138 -22.33 -5.48 55.67
N VAL A 139 -22.80 -5.18 56.89
CA VAL A 139 -24.06 -5.71 57.45
C VAL A 139 -25.29 -5.17 56.71
N ALA A 140 -25.26 -3.91 56.29
CA ALA A 140 -26.31 -3.31 55.47
C ALA A 140 -26.33 -3.84 54.02
N GLY A 141 -25.33 -4.64 53.61
CA GLY A 141 -25.23 -5.18 52.26
C GLY A 141 -24.92 -4.14 51.18
N THR A 142 -24.62 -2.89 51.56
CA THR A 142 -24.36 -1.79 50.62
C THR A 142 -23.00 -1.93 49.93
N ARG A 143 -22.08 -2.74 50.50
CA ARG A 143 -20.75 -3.01 49.92
C ARG A 143 -20.83 -3.64 48.53
N VAL A 144 -21.75 -4.60 48.33
CA VAL A 144 -21.93 -5.26 47.02
C VAL A 144 -22.48 -4.27 45.98
N TYR A 145 -23.34 -3.35 46.41
CA TYR A 145 -23.85 -2.30 45.54
C TYR A 145 -22.75 -1.30 45.14
N ASP A 146 -21.95 -0.83 46.10
CA ASP A 146 -20.84 0.08 45.85
C ASP A 146 -19.78 -0.57 44.92
N GLU A 147 -19.42 -1.84 45.16
CA GLU A 147 -18.50 -2.60 44.29
C GLU A 147 -19.03 -2.70 42.85
N ARG A 148 -20.31 -3.07 42.68
CA ARG A 148 -20.94 -3.13 41.33
C ARG A 148 -20.99 -1.78 40.65
N ARG A 149 -21.27 -0.71 41.42
CA ARG A 149 -21.28 0.66 40.90
C ARG A 149 -19.90 1.05 40.41
N ASP A 150 -18.86 0.77 41.19
CA ASP A 150 -17.49 1.12 40.85
C ASP A 150 -16.96 0.31 39.65
N GLU A 151 -17.32 -0.98 39.54
CA GLU A 151 -17.06 -1.78 38.33
C GLU A 151 -17.78 -1.21 37.10
N SER A 152 -19.06 -0.85 37.25
CA SER A 152 -19.84 -0.25 36.15
C SER A 152 -19.25 1.09 35.71
N LEU A 153 -18.80 1.92 36.65
CA LEU A 153 -18.12 3.18 36.37
C LEU A 153 -16.79 2.98 35.63
N LYS A 154 -16.02 1.93 35.96
CA LYS A 154 -14.80 1.59 35.21
C LYS A 154 -15.12 1.23 33.77
N ILE A 155 -16.12 0.36 33.55
CA ILE A 155 -16.58 -0.03 32.21
C ILE A 155 -17.04 1.20 31.43
N MET A 156 -17.79 2.11 32.05
CA MET A 156 -18.22 3.36 31.41
C MET A 156 -17.04 4.25 31.02
N LYS A 157 -16.02 4.38 31.88
CA LYS A 157 -14.81 5.16 31.58
C LYS A 157 -14.00 4.54 30.44
N GLU A 158 -13.83 3.23 30.45
CA GLU A 158 -13.14 2.50 29.39
C GLU A 158 -13.90 2.58 28.07
N ALA A 159 -15.22 2.41 28.09
CA ALA A 159 -16.07 2.57 26.90
C ALA A 159 -16.06 4.01 26.37
N GLY A 160 -16.08 5.01 27.25
CA GLY A 160 -15.98 6.42 26.87
C GLY A 160 -14.61 6.76 26.25
N ALA A 161 -13.52 6.26 26.83
CA ALA A 161 -12.17 6.42 26.28
C ALA A 161 -12.01 5.67 24.96
N PHE A 162 -12.54 4.46 24.85
CA PHE A 162 -12.55 3.67 23.61
C PHE A 162 -13.36 4.35 22.52
N PHE A 163 -14.55 4.88 22.84
CA PHE A 163 -15.38 5.64 21.92
C PHE A 163 -14.66 6.90 21.43
N PHE A 164 -14.03 7.64 22.35
CA PHE A 164 -13.21 8.81 22.02
C PHE A 164 -12.04 8.43 21.11
N LEU A 165 -11.27 7.39 21.45
CA LEU A 165 -10.12 6.93 20.67
C LEU A 165 -10.55 6.39 19.29
N PHE A 166 -11.69 5.70 19.21
CA PHE A 166 -12.21 5.12 17.97
C PHE A 166 -12.70 6.20 17.01
N PHE A 167 -13.49 7.17 17.49
CA PHE A 167 -14.01 8.26 16.65
C PHE A 167 -12.93 9.28 16.26
N PHE A 168 -12.09 9.73 17.22
CA PHE A 168 -11.01 10.67 16.92
C PHE A 168 -9.85 10.00 16.18
N GLY A 169 -9.52 8.74 16.48
CA GLY A 169 -8.50 7.97 15.78
C GLY A 169 -8.87 7.71 14.31
N GLN A 170 -10.13 7.38 14.00
CA GLN A 170 -10.58 7.29 12.61
C GLN A 170 -10.57 8.63 11.89
N ALA A 171 -10.92 9.72 12.56
CA ALA A 171 -10.88 11.05 11.96
C ALA A 171 -9.46 11.48 11.59
N ALA A 172 -8.47 11.17 12.45
CA ALA A 172 -7.06 11.41 12.16
C ALA A 172 -6.57 10.61 10.94
N GLY A 173 -6.85 9.30 10.91
CA GLY A 173 -6.43 8.46 9.77
C GLY A 173 -7.11 8.79 8.44
N ARG A 174 -8.35 9.29 8.47
CA ARG A 174 -9.01 9.81 7.24
C ARG A 174 -8.38 11.11 6.76
N ARG A 175 -8.03 12.03 7.68
CA ARG A 175 -7.35 13.28 7.33
C ARG A 175 -5.97 13.02 6.71
N GLU A 176 -5.21 12.10 7.28
CA GLU A 176 -3.88 11.76 6.76
C GLU A 176 -3.93 11.23 5.32
N LYS A 177 -4.89 10.34 5.02
CA LYS A 177 -5.11 9.86 3.64
C LYS A 177 -5.56 10.97 2.67
N ILE A 178 -6.37 11.90 3.15
CA ILE A 178 -6.80 13.05 2.34
C ILE A 178 -5.61 13.97 2.06
N GLU A 179 -4.77 14.26 3.05
CA GLU A 179 -3.55 15.04 2.86
C GLU A 179 -2.57 14.37 1.89
N GLU A 180 -2.41 13.06 1.96
CA GLU A 180 -1.55 12.31 1.03
C GLU A 180 -2.09 12.38 -0.41
N MET A 181 -3.41 12.18 -0.60
CA MET A 181 -4.06 12.37 -1.89
C MET A 181 -3.92 13.81 -2.42
N LEU A 182 -4.06 14.81 -1.56
CA LEU A 182 -3.90 16.22 -1.94
C LEU A 182 -2.47 16.49 -2.41
N ARG A 183 -1.44 16.01 -1.70
CA ARG A 183 -0.05 16.14 -2.14
C ARG A 183 0.23 15.46 -3.47
N TYR A 184 -0.37 14.29 -3.69
CA TYR A 184 -0.26 13.60 -4.96
C TYR A 184 -0.89 14.42 -6.10
N ILE A 185 -2.09 14.95 -5.87
CA ILE A 185 -2.79 15.79 -6.86
C ILE A 185 -2.00 17.06 -7.15
N GLU A 186 -1.47 17.74 -6.13
CA GLU A 186 -0.65 18.95 -6.29
C GLU A 186 0.62 18.68 -7.09
N THR A 187 1.34 17.59 -6.78
CA THR A 187 2.53 17.17 -7.54
C THR A 187 2.16 16.92 -9.01
N ARG A 188 1.06 16.19 -9.25
CA ARG A 188 0.63 15.86 -10.61
C ARG A 188 0.15 17.08 -11.40
N LEU A 189 -0.51 18.03 -10.75
CA LEU A 189 -0.89 19.31 -11.33
C LEU A 189 0.34 20.09 -11.80
N LYS A 190 1.37 20.14 -10.96
CA LYS A 190 2.62 20.82 -11.29
C LYS A 190 3.33 20.19 -12.49
N GLU A 191 3.46 18.85 -12.50
CA GLU A 191 4.03 18.13 -13.65
C GLU A 191 3.28 18.42 -14.95
N LEU A 192 1.94 18.43 -14.92
CA LEU A 192 1.12 18.73 -16.09
C LEU A 192 1.24 20.19 -16.54
N GLU A 193 1.46 21.12 -15.61
CA GLU A 193 1.74 22.52 -15.92
C GLU A 193 3.09 22.67 -16.64
N ASP A 194 4.13 22.02 -16.13
CA ASP A 194 5.47 22.00 -16.73
C ASP A 194 5.42 21.36 -18.15
N GLU A 195 4.78 20.19 -18.29
CA GLU A 195 4.60 19.51 -19.59
C GLU A 195 3.85 20.41 -20.60
N LYS A 196 2.85 21.16 -20.15
CA LYS A 196 2.09 22.09 -21.00
C LYS A 196 2.95 23.25 -21.46
N GLU A 197 3.79 23.81 -20.59
CA GLU A 197 4.70 24.89 -20.96
C GLU A 197 5.74 24.42 -21.99
N GLU A 198 6.35 23.26 -21.78
CA GLU A 198 7.28 22.65 -22.74
C GLU A 198 6.62 22.39 -24.10
N LEU A 199 5.41 21.82 -24.10
CA LEU A 199 4.67 21.56 -25.34
C LEU A 199 4.37 22.85 -26.10
N LYS A 200 4.02 23.92 -25.39
CA LYS A 200 3.75 25.22 -26.00
C LYS A 200 5.01 25.81 -26.64
N ALA A 201 6.14 25.75 -25.95
CA ALA A 201 7.44 26.19 -26.48
C ALA A 201 7.84 25.37 -27.72
N TYR A 202 7.65 24.05 -27.68
CA TYR A 202 7.88 23.18 -28.83
C TYR A 202 7.01 23.56 -30.03
N GLN A 203 5.72 23.84 -29.82
CA GLN A 203 4.81 24.25 -30.90
C GLN A 203 5.21 25.59 -31.53
N GLU A 204 5.70 26.54 -30.75
CA GLU A 204 6.20 27.82 -31.27
C GLU A 204 7.46 27.60 -32.13
N LEU A 205 8.42 26.83 -31.62
CA LEU A 205 9.65 26.49 -32.36
C LEU A 205 9.36 25.67 -33.63
N ASP A 206 8.43 24.72 -33.60
CA ASP A 206 8.07 23.94 -34.79
C ASP A 206 7.37 24.81 -35.85
N ARG A 207 6.57 25.80 -35.44
CA ARG A 207 6.02 26.79 -36.40
C ARG A 207 7.12 27.62 -37.05
N GLU A 208 8.08 28.11 -36.26
CA GLU A 208 9.22 28.86 -36.80
C GLU A 208 10.08 27.99 -37.73
N ARG A 209 10.36 26.74 -37.34
CA ARG A 209 11.10 25.79 -38.19
C ARG A 209 10.40 25.59 -39.53
N ARG A 210 9.08 25.33 -39.53
CA ARG A 210 8.30 25.15 -40.77
C ARG A 210 8.31 26.40 -41.66
N ALA A 211 8.23 27.59 -41.07
CA ALA A 211 8.28 28.84 -41.83
C ALA A 211 9.65 29.04 -42.48
N LEU A 212 10.74 28.74 -41.76
CA LEU A 212 12.11 28.80 -42.28
C LEU A 212 12.35 27.73 -43.35
N GLU A 213 11.92 26.49 -43.15
CA GLU A 213 11.99 25.41 -44.14
C GLU A 213 11.28 25.80 -45.43
N TYR A 214 10.05 26.32 -45.35
CA TYR A 214 9.32 26.78 -46.54
C TYR A 214 10.06 27.89 -47.28
N THR A 215 10.65 28.83 -46.53
CA THR A 215 11.45 29.93 -47.11
C THR A 215 12.71 29.40 -47.79
N LEU A 216 13.41 28.45 -47.17
CA LEU A 216 14.59 27.78 -47.72
C LEU A 216 14.24 27.06 -49.02
N TYR A 217 13.21 26.20 -48.99
CA TYR A 217 12.77 25.45 -50.16
C TYR A 217 12.31 26.36 -51.30
N THR A 218 11.64 27.47 -50.98
CA THR A 218 11.25 28.45 -51.99
C THR A 218 12.47 29.08 -52.66
N LYS A 219 13.50 29.43 -51.88
CA LYS A 219 14.76 29.99 -52.39
C LYS A 219 15.55 28.98 -53.23
N GLU A 220 15.63 27.73 -52.79
CA GLU A 220 16.25 26.63 -53.55
C GLU A 220 15.51 26.33 -54.86
N LEU A 221 14.18 26.36 -54.84
CA LEU A 221 13.36 26.19 -56.02
C LEU A 221 13.55 27.35 -57.01
N GLN A 222 13.64 28.59 -56.52
CA GLN A 222 13.94 29.77 -57.34
C GLN A 222 15.33 29.66 -57.99
N SER A 223 16.37 29.35 -57.22
CA SER A 223 17.74 29.22 -57.76
C SER A 223 17.85 28.07 -58.77
N THR A 224 17.18 26.95 -58.50
CA THR A 224 17.12 25.81 -59.42
C THR A 224 16.38 26.18 -60.71
N ASN A 225 15.26 26.90 -60.62
CA ASN A 225 14.52 27.39 -61.80
C ASN A 225 15.32 28.41 -62.61
N GLU A 226 16.05 29.31 -61.96
CA GLU A 226 16.97 30.23 -62.65
C GLU A 226 18.08 29.46 -63.38
N THR A 227 18.65 28.45 -62.73
CA THR A 227 19.68 27.58 -63.34
C THR A 227 19.11 26.80 -64.53
N LEU A 228 17.91 26.24 -64.40
CA LEU A 228 17.18 25.57 -65.48
C LEU A 228 16.91 26.51 -66.67
N ARG A 229 16.51 27.76 -66.38
CA ARG A 229 16.31 28.78 -67.42
C ARG A 229 17.60 29.10 -68.17
N ARG A 230 18.71 29.30 -67.44
CA ARG A 230 20.03 29.53 -68.05
C ARG A 230 20.48 28.35 -68.92
N LEU A 231 20.40 27.13 -68.40
CA LEU A 231 20.69 25.93 -69.20
C LEU A 231 19.77 25.79 -70.42
N GLY A 232 18.51 26.22 -70.31
CA GLY A 232 17.56 26.27 -71.42
C GLY A 232 17.97 27.26 -72.50
N THR A 233 18.41 28.46 -72.13
CA THR A 233 18.92 29.47 -73.07
C THR A 233 20.21 29.01 -73.73
N ASP A 234 21.15 28.49 -72.95
CA ASP A 234 22.44 28.02 -73.45
C ASP A 234 22.25 26.87 -74.44
N ARG A 235 21.38 25.91 -74.14
CA ARG A 235 21.02 24.80 -75.05
C ARG A 235 20.39 25.31 -76.35
N GLN A 236 19.52 26.33 -76.27
CA GLN A 236 18.87 26.89 -77.45
C GLN A 236 19.88 27.64 -78.34
N GLU A 237 20.81 28.38 -77.73
CA GLU A 237 21.91 29.04 -78.44
C GLU A 237 22.84 28.02 -79.11
N GLU A 238 23.28 26.98 -78.38
CA GLU A 238 24.08 25.89 -78.94
C GLU A 238 23.36 25.17 -80.08
N SER A 239 22.06 24.87 -79.92
CA SER A 239 21.26 24.25 -80.98
C SER A 239 21.17 25.13 -82.24
N SER A 240 21.06 26.45 -82.05
CA SER A 240 21.02 27.41 -83.16
C SER A 240 22.38 27.49 -83.87
N ARG A 241 23.48 27.58 -83.11
CA ARG A 241 24.85 27.52 -83.65
C ARG A 241 25.10 26.23 -84.40
N ALA A 242 24.73 25.08 -83.84
CA ALA A 242 24.87 23.78 -84.49
C ALA A 242 24.08 23.70 -85.82
N LYS A 243 22.88 24.30 -85.88
CA LYS A 243 22.10 24.39 -87.13
C LYS A 243 22.78 25.29 -88.16
N GLU A 244 23.32 26.43 -87.76
CA GLU A 244 24.08 27.33 -88.64
C GLU A 244 25.35 26.65 -89.17
N GLU A 245 26.12 26.01 -88.30
CA GLU A 245 27.30 25.22 -88.67
C GLU A 245 26.94 24.09 -89.64
N TYR A 246 25.84 23.38 -89.39
CA TYR A 246 25.36 22.33 -90.29
C TYR A 246 24.97 22.89 -91.67
N GLN A 247 24.26 24.02 -91.72
CA GLN A 247 23.93 24.69 -92.99
C GLN A 247 25.19 25.15 -93.73
N ASN A 248 26.15 25.73 -93.03
CA ASN A 248 27.44 26.14 -93.58
C ASN A 248 28.22 24.94 -94.13
N ALA A 249 28.29 23.83 -93.37
CA ALA A 249 28.92 22.60 -93.83
C ALA A 249 28.24 22.02 -95.07
N LEU A 250 26.91 22.09 -95.17
CA LEU A 250 26.16 21.67 -96.36
C LEU A 250 26.48 22.53 -97.59
N LEU A 251 26.59 23.85 -97.41
CA LEU A 251 26.97 24.78 -98.48
C LEU A 251 28.40 24.51 -98.96
N VAL A 252 29.34 24.37 -98.02
CA VAL A 252 30.74 24.00 -98.32
C VAL A 252 30.79 22.66 -99.05
N HIS A 253 30.02 21.66 -98.61
CA HIS A 253 29.97 20.36 -99.28
C HIS A 253 29.40 20.45 -100.71
N LYS A 254 28.37 21.26 -100.94
CA LYS A 254 27.84 21.51 -102.30
C LYS A 254 28.88 22.21 -103.18
N ALA A 255 29.56 23.22 -102.65
CA ALA A 255 30.62 23.94 -103.36
C ALA A 255 31.81 23.02 -103.68
N LEU A 256 32.21 22.16 -102.74
CA LEU A 256 33.25 21.14 -102.94
C LEU A 256 32.86 20.17 -104.06
N LYS A 257 31.62 19.63 -104.04
CA LYS A 257 31.11 18.77 -105.12
C LYS A 257 31.09 19.46 -106.48
N ALA A 258 30.76 20.75 -106.52
CA ALA A 258 30.81 21.53 -107.76
C ALA A 258 32.26 21.67 -108.26
N LYS A 259 33.20 21.99 -107.36
CA LYS A 259 34.63 22.06 -107.67
C LYS A 259 35.23 20.71 -108.07
N GLU A 260 34.79 19.60 -107.48
CA GLU A 260 35.19 18.24 -107.89
C GLU A 260 34.67 17.90 -109.29
N ARG A 261 33.48 18.37 -109.67
CA ARG A 261 32.96 18.22 -111.04
C ARG A 261 33.77 19.05 -112.03
N GLU A 262 33.99 20.33 -111.72
CA GLU A 262 34.84 21.21 -112.54
C GLU A 262 36.25 20.63 -112.69
N LEU A 263 36.81 20.06 -111.62
CA LEU A 263 38.12 19.39 -111.65
C LEU A 263 38.09 18.14 -112.54
N LYS A 264 37.05 17.30 -112.43
CA LYS A 264 36.89 16.14 -113.32
C LYS A 264 36.74 16.55 -114.78
N ASP A 265 35.96 17.58 -115.07
CA ASP A 265 35.78 18.11 -116.42
C ASP A 265 37.11 18.68 -116.95
N ALA A 266 37.85 19.42 -116.13
CA ALA A 266 39.19 19.91 -116.45
C ALA A 266 40.22 18.78 -116.61
N GLU A 267 40.14 17.70 -115.83
CA GLU A 267 40.98 16.51 -115.97
C GLU A 267 40.67 15.74 -117.25
N ILE A 268 39.40 15.62 -117.63
CA ILE A 268 38.97 15.02 -118.90
C ILE A 268 39.48 15.87 -120.07
N GLU A 269 39.33 17.20 -119.98
CA GLU A 269 39.82 18.12 -121.01
C GLU A 269 41.35 18.12 -121.09
N MET A 270 42.05 18.08 -119.95
CA MET A 270 43.50 17.90 -119.90
C MET A 270 43.94 16.56 -120.49
N ARG A 271 43.21 15.47 -120.26
CA ARG A 271 43.48 14.17 -120.90
C ARG A 271 43.22 14.22 -122.39
N ARG A 272 42.16 14.91 -122.84
CA ARG A 272 41.86 15.13 -124.26
C ARG A 272 42.96 15.95 -124.92
N LEU A 273 43.33 17.10 -124.35
CA LEU A 273 44.41 17.95 -124.85
C LEU A 273 45.76 17.25 -124.81
N ASN A 274 46.06 16.43 -123.79
CA ASN A 274 47.27 15.60 -123.78
C ASN A 274 47.22 14.49 -124.83
N LYS A 275 46.05 13.92 -125.13
CA LYS A 275 45.88 12.93 -126.18
C LYS A 275 46.03 13.57 -127.57
N GLU A 276 45.40 14.73 -127.80
CA GLU A 276 45.60 15.56 -129.01
C GLU A 276 47.08 15.98 -129.13
N LYS A 277 47.75 16.35 -128.03
CA LYS A 277 49.19 16.66 -128.01
C LYS A 277 50.06 15.42 -128.28
N SER A 278 49.65 14.23 -127.86
CA SER A 278 50.34 12.97 -128.15
C SER A 278 50.08 12.45 -129.57
N GLU A 279 48.93 12.79 -130.16
CA GLU A 279 48.55 12.44 -131.53
C GLU A 279 49.11 13.46 -132.56
N ILE A 280 49.39 14.70 -132.14
CA ILE A 280 50.06 15.75 -132.94
C ILE A 280 51.59 15.69 -132.81
N ALA A 281 52.14 14.86 -131.93
CA ALA A 281 53.58 14.57 -131.89
C ALA A 281 53.90 13.30 -132.67
N PRO A 282 53.81 13.36 -134.01
CA PRO A 282 55.05 13.24 -134.76
C PRO A 282 55.17 14.31 -135.86
N VAL A 283 56.41 14.76 -136.10
CA VAL A 283 56.85 15.69 -137.17
C VAL A 283 56.54 17.16 -136.82
N VAL A 284 57.49 18.01 -136.41
CA VAL A 284 58.60 18.56 -137.20
C VAL A 284 59.75 19.05 -136.29
N PRO A 285 61.03 18.97 -136.74
CA PRO A 285 62.22 19.48 -136.06
C PRO A 285 62.52 20.97 -136.35
N ASP A 286 63.38 21.54 -135.51
CA ASP A 286 64.15 22.79 -135.67
C ASP A 286 63.41 24.11 -135.89
N LEU A 287 63.56 25.01 -134.92
CA LEU A 287 64.03 26.38 -135.13
C LEU A 287 64.49 26.98 -133.80
N VAL A 288 65.80 26.97 -133.61
CA VAL A 288 66.49 27.89 -132.68
C VAL A 288 66.30 29.30 -133.25
N PRO A 289 65.97 30.29 -132.40
CA PRO A 289 66.95 31.36 -132.23
C PRO A 289 67.23 31.67 -130.76
N THR A 290 68.50 31.98 -130.57
CA THR A 290 69.28 32.39 -129.40
C THR A 290 68.82 33.76 -128.81
N PRO A 291 69.56 34.40 -127.90
CA PRO A 291 69.17 34.54 -126.50
C PRO A 291 68.84 36.00 -126.13
N ARG A 292 68.09 36.23 -125.06
CA ARG A 292 68.13 37.53 -124.35
C ARG A 292 68.12 37.34 -122.84
N PRO A 293 69.26 37.59 -122.16
CA PRO A 293 69.30 37.85 -120.73
C PRO A 293 69.07 39.34 -120.51
N PHE A 294 68.22 39.78 -119.59
CA PHE A 294 68.32 41.12 -118.96
C PHE A 294 67.41 41.13 -117.71
N VAL A 295 68.03 41.06 -116.53
CA VAL A 295 68.08 42.12 -115.50
C VAL A 295 66.92 42.03 -114.48
N LYS A 296 67.21 41.58 -113.25
CA LYS A 296 67.61 42.38 -112.07
C LYS A 296 66.56 43.45 -111.74
N LEU A 297 65.79 43.24 -110.67
CA LEU A 297 65.69 44.22 -109.58
C LEU A 297 64.86 43.67 -108.41
N SER A 298 65.55 43.69 -107.29
CA SER A 298 65.16 43.63 -105.89
C SER A 298 63.98 44.53 -105.50
N LEU A 299 63.06 43.99 -104.70
CA LEU A 299 62.87 44.31 -103.27
C LEU A 299 62.29 43.07 -102.56
#